data_AF-A0A644ZL51-F1
#
_entry.id   AF-A0A644ZL51-F1
#
_cell.length_a   1.000
_cell.length_b   1.000
_cell.length_c   1.000
_cell.angle_alpha   90.00
_cell.angle_beta   90.00
_cell.angle_gamma   90.00
#
_symmetry.space_group_name_H-M   'P 1'
#
loop_
_entity.id
_entity.type
_entity.pdbx_description
1 polymer ?
#
loop_
_entity_poly.entity_id
_entity_poly.type
_entity_poly.pdbx_seq_one_letter_code
_entity_poly.pdbx_strand_id
1 'polypeptide(L)'
;MSKTLEGDVDSLVDVNEFVDTLVSNLEIAGIEEKNCGVVSKFITGSIKQKNKMLLIGKFSTNVADAISATICGRTADIISVINQNVDIEEVIRQINISNSKVILIENVVSLNEAVTLQLFKQNFDKLIIFANEISETVNFIPNSLLNHCNLLCLDNICEKVKEEEFICTDSSDVKFDNQYNKFTYRAAKDELEKLKGKCIYSNSHSATKSELIAIIDDLEENEGFYSWLLCEGIPNLLLTNNNEIAEEIIDTLQLSEKHTNNLKGMIW
;
A
#
# COMPACT_ATOMS: atom_id res chain seq x y z
N MET A 1 0.03 17.05 -13.36
CA MET A 1 1.04 16.82 -14.42
C MET A 1 2.31 16.36 -13.74
N SER A 2 2.68 15.10 -14.01
CA SER A 2 3.92 14.47 -13.57
C SER A 2 5.13 15.21 -14.13
N LYS A 3 6.19 15.29 -13.34
CA LYS A 3 7.47 15.86 -13.76
C LYS A 3 8.47 14.73 -13.99
N THR A 4 9.29 14.89 -15.02
CA THR A 4 10.49 14.06 -15.15
C THR A 4 11.46 14.53 -14.08
N LEU A 5 11.94 13.60 -13.27
CA LEU A 5 12.94 13.87 -12.25
C LEU A 5 14.31 13.96 -12.95
N GLU A 6 15.21 14.79 -12.44
CA GLU A 6 16.55 14.94 -13.02
C GLU A 6 17.43 13.76 -12.59
N GLY A 7 18.09 13.10 -13.54
CA GLY A 7 18.94 11.94 -13.26
C GLY A 7 19.05 10.96 -14.45
N ASP A 8 20.09 10.13 -14.44
CA ASP A 8 20.16 8.96 -15.32
C ASP A 8 19.08 7.95 -14.87
N VAL A 9 18.33 7.40 -15.82
CA VAL A 9 17.29 6.40 -15.53
C VAL A 9 17.89 5.02 -15.70
N ASP A 10 18.13 4.33 -14.59
CA ASP A 10 18.67 2.97 -14.59
C ASP A 10 17.56 1.94 -14.84
N SER A 11 17.85 0.94 -15.68
CA SER A 11 16.93 -0.18 -15.91
C SER A 11 17.07 -1.22 -14.82
N LEU A 12 15.96 -1.61 -14.20
CA LEU A 12 15.93 -2.70 -13.22
C LEU A 12 15.58 -4.01 -13.92
N VAL A 13 16.28 -5.10 -13.59
CA VAL A 13 16.09 -6.40 -14.26
C VAL A 13 15.38 -7.44 -13.40
N ASP A 14 15.33 -7.25 -12.09
CA ASP A 14 14.62 -8.16 -11.19
C ASP A 14 13.92 -7.48 -10.01
N VAL A 15 13.15 -8.29 -9.28
CA VAL A 15 12.30 -7.84 -8.18
C VAL A 15 13.13 -7.42 -6.95
N ASN A 16 14.31 -7.99 -6.73
CA ASN A 16 15.14 -7.63 -5.59
C ASN A 16 15.77 -6.26 -5.79
N GLU A 17 16.29 -5.97 -6.99
CA GLU A 17 16.78 -4.63 -7.34
C GLU A 17 15.67 -3.58 -7.21
N PHE A 18 14.43 -3.94 -7.60
CA PHE A 18 13.25 -3.10 -7.40
C PHE A 18 12.97 -2.82 -5.92
N VAL A 19 12.97 -3.87 -5.08
CA VAL A 19 12.75 -3.74 -3.64
C VAL A 19 13.82 -2.86 -3.00
N ASP A 20 15.09 -3.09 -3.31
CA ASP A 20 16.22 -2.31 -2.76
C ASP A 20 16.16 -0.84 -3.17
N THR A 21 15.84 -0.56 -4.44
CA THR A 21 15.65 0.82 -4.91
C THR A 21 14.44 1.48 -4.23
N LEU A 22 13.35 0.73 -4.06
CA LEU A 22 12.16 1.23 -3.38
C LEU A 22 12.44 1.52 -1.91
N VAL A 23 13.28 0.73 -1.22
CA VAL A 23 13.71 1.01 0.16
C VAL A 23 14.33 2.40 0.26
N SER A 24 15.30 2.72 -0.60
CA SER A 24 15.93 4.05 -0.60
C SER A 24 14.94 5.16 -0.91
N ASN A 25 14.07 4.97 -1.90
CA ASN A 25 13.08 5.98 -2.26
C ASN A 25 12.02 6.19 -1.17
N LEU A 26 11.61 5.14 -0.45
CA LEU A 26 10.67 5.26 0.67
C LEU A 26 11.29 5.99 1.86
N GLU A 27 12.58 5.78 2.12
CA GLU A 27 13.31 6.51 3.15
C GLU A 27 13.37 8.02 2.83
N ILE A 28 13.60 8.37 1.56
CA ILE A 28 13.54 9.75 1.07
C ILE A 28 12.13 10.32 1.23
N ALA A 29 11.10 9.53 0.90
CA ALA A 29 9.69 9.90 1.06
C ALA A 29 9.24 10.06 2.52
N GLY A 30 10.09 9.71 3.49
CA GLY A 30 9.90 9.95 4.91
C GLY A 30 9.42 8.75 5.71
N ILE A 31 9.42 7.54 5.14
CA ILE A 31 9.22 6.30 5.91
C ILE A 31 10.43 6.11 6.83
N GLU A 32 10.19 5.74 8.08
CA GLU A 32 11.26 5.44 9.04
C GLU A 32 12.17 4.31 8.51
N GLU A 33 13.49 4.48 8.63
CA GLU A 33 14.50 3.55 8.11
C GLU A 33 14.20 2.09 8.50
N LYS A 34 13.85 1.86 9.78
CA LYS A 34 13.52 0.52 10.31
C LYS A 34 12.31 -0.15 9.63
N ASN A 35 11.43 0.63 9.00
CA ASN A 35 10.20 0.16 8.36
C ASN A 35 10.33 0.08 6.82
N CYS A 36 11.31 0.76 6.20
CA CYS A 36 11.45 0.82 4.73
C CYS A 36 11.53 -0.57 4.07
N GLY A 37 12.28 -1.50 4.68
CA GLY A 37 12.41 -2.88 4.19
C GLY A 37 11.11 -3.69 4.25
N VAL A 38 10.20 -3.35 5.16
CA VAL A 38 8.89 -4.04 5.32
C VAL A 38 7.87 -3.41 4.37
N VAL A 39 7.84 -2.08 4.31
CA VAL A 39 6.92 -1.30 3.48
C VAL A 39 7.20 -1.53 1.98
N SER A 40 8.47 -1.59 1.57
CA SER A 40 8.86 -1.92 0.19
C SER A 40 8.35 -3.29 -0.24
N LYS A 41 8.44 -4.31 0.62
CA LYS A 41 7.90 -5.65 0.35
C LYS A 41 6.38 -5.66 0.32
N PHE A 42 5.72 -4.91 1.19
CA PHE A 42 4.27 -4.76 1.18
C PHE A 42 3.76 -4.12 -0.13
N ILE A 43 4.42 -3.05 -0.58
CA ILE A 43 4.10 -2.39 -1.86
C ILE A 43 4.38 -3.34 -3.04
N THR A 44 5.54 -3.99 -3.05
CA THR A 44 5.91 -4.97 -4.09
C THR A 44 4.92 -6.12 -4.15
N GLY A 45 4.51 -6.64 -2.99
CA GLY A 45 3.48 -7.66 -2.87
C GLY A 45 2.13 -7.19 -3.43
N SER A 46 1.75 -5.94 -3.17
CA SER A 46 0.53 -5.34 -3.72
C SER A 46 0.58 -5.21 -5.26
N ILE A 47 1.74 -4.85 -5.81
CA ILE A 47 1.99 -4.80 -7.26
C ILE A 47 1.90 -6.20 -7.87
N LYS A 48 2.59 -7.21 -7.29
CA LYS A 48 2.51 -8.61 -7.73
C LYS A 48 1.08 -9.15 -7.68
N GLN A 49 0.32 -8.81 -6.63
CA GLN A 49 -1.10 -9.17 -6.48
C GLN A 49 -2.00 -8.50 -7.52
N LYS A 50 -1.53 -7.42 -8.18
CA LYS A 50 -2.31 -6.54 -9.05
C LYS A 50 -3.50 -5.91 -8.31
N ASN A 51 -3.35 -5.70 -7.02
CA ASN A 51 -4.37 -5.04 -6.22
C ASN A 51 -4.10 -3.54 -6.14
N LYS A 52 -5.18 -2.74 -6.12
CA LYS A 52 -5.02 -1.28 -5.97
C LYS A 52 -4.60 -0.98 -4.53
N MET A 53 -3.90 0.13 -4.32
CA MET A 53 -3.46 0.55 -2.98
C MET A 53 -4.28 1.72 -2.48
N LEU A 54 -4.44 1.80 -1.16
CA LEU A 54 -5.02 2.93 -0.45
C LEU A 54 -3.99 3.44 0.56
N LEU A 55 -3.55 4.68 0.42
CA LEU A 55 -2.68 5.36 1.36
C LEU A 55 -3.53 6.20 2.30
N ILE A 56 -3.34 6.04 3.61
CA ILE A 56 -3.98 6.88 4.61
C ILE A 56 -2.90 7.57 5.43
N GLY A 57 -3.03 8.89 5.59
CA GLY A 57 -2.12 9.68 6.41
C GLY A 57 -1.21 10.59 5.61
N LYS A 58 -0.34 11.30 6.35
CA LYS A 58 0.57 12.30 5.78
C LYS A 58 1.59 11.66 4.83
N PHE A 59 2.12 12.47 3.91
CA PHE A 59 3.15 12.07 2.94
C PHE A 59 2.70 11.07 1.87
N SER A 60 1.39 10.88 1.69
CA SER A 60 0.84 10.00 0.66
C SER A 60 1.34 10.34 -0.75
N THR A 61 1.47 11.63 -1.08
CA THR A 61 2.06 12.10 -2.33
C THR A 61 3.54 11.71 -2.45
N ASN A 62 4.35 11.90 -1.41
CA ASN A 62 5.77 11.53 -1.41
C ASN A 62 5.96 10.02 -1.60
N VAL A 63 5.14 9.19 -0.94
CA VAL A 63 5.18 7.73 -1.09
C VAL A 63 4.76 7.33 -2.50
N ALA A 64 3.72 7.93 -3.07
CA ALA A 64 3.31 7.69 -4.45
C ALA A 64 4.41 8.10 -5.45
N ASP A 65 5.09 9.20 -5.20
CA ASP A 65 6.23 9.66 -6.01
C ASP A 65 7.43 8.72 -5.90
N ALA A 66 7.76 8.22 -4.71
CA ALA A 66 8.80 7.20 -4.51
C ALA A 66 8.51 5.91 -5.31
N ILE A 67 7.25 5.45 -5.28
CA ILE A 67 6.81 4.29 -6.07
C ILE A 67 6.93 4.59 -7.56
N SER A 68 6.47 5.77 -7.99
CA SER A 68 6.50 6.19 -9.39
C SER A 68 7.92 6.38 -9.93
N ALA A 69 8.83 6.91 -9.12
CA ALA A 69 10.25 7.06 -9.45
C ALA A 69 10.91 5.70 -9.66
N THR A 70 10.55 4.71 -8.83
CA THR A 70 11.05 3.33 -8.94
C THR A 70 10.43 2.55 -10.12
N ILE A 71 9.22 2.92 -10.56
CA ILE A 71 8.53 2.22 -11.66
C ILE A 71 8.87 2.82 -13.03
N CYS A 72 8.98 4.14 -13.13
CA CYS A 72 9.13 4.82 -14.41
C CYS A 72 9.97 6.11 -14.37
N GLY A 73 10.76 6.34 -13.32
CA GLY A 73 11.72 7.45 -13.24
C GLY A 73 11.05 8.83 -13.20
N ARG A 74 9.81 8.91 -12.73
CA ARG A 74 8.97 10.12 -12.75
C ARG A 74 8.09 10.20 -11.52
N THR A 75 7.64 11.41 -11.18
CA THR A 75 6.62 11.59 -10.14
C THR A 75 5.28 10.98 -10.57
N ALA A 76 4.43 10.64 -9.60
CA ALA A 76 3.09 10.18 -9.88
C ALA A 76 2.27 11.27 -10.57
N ASP A 77 1.31 10.89 -11.41
CA ASP A 77 0.30 11.83 -11.87
C ASP A 77 -0.83 11.91 -10.84
N ILE A 78 -1.13 13.13 -10.39
CA ILE A 78 -2.11 13.39 -9.33
C ILE A 78 -3.45 13.81 -9.94
N ILE A 79 -4.53 13.15 -9.50
CA ILE A 79 -5.92 13.49 -9.76
C ILE A 79 -6.58 13.81 -8.42
N SER A 80 -6.79 15.09 -8.11
CA SER A 80 -7.43 15.49 -6.86
C SER A 80 -8.95 15.54 -6.99
N VAL A 81 -9.66 14.81 -6.12
CA VAL A 81 -11.12 14.74 -6.12
C VAL A 81 -11.71 15.76 -5.14
N ILE A 82 -12.16 16.91 -5.65
CA ILE A 82 -12.55 18.04 -4.81
C ILE A 82 -14.06 18.05 -4.48
N ASN A 83 -14.89 17.40 -5.30
CA ASN A 83 -16.36 17.44 -5.19
C ASN A 83 -16.97 16.03 -5.12
N GLN A 84 -18.11 15.89 -4.44
CA GLN A 84 -18.85 14.62 -4.36
C GLN A 84 -19.51 14.20 -5.70
N ASN A 85 -19.70 15.16 -6.62
CA ASN A 85 -20.19 14.92 -7.98
C ASN A 85 -19.02 14.69 -8.93
N VAL A 86 -18.29 13.61 -8.70
CA VAL A 86 -17.14 13.23 -9.52
C VAL A 86 -17.63 12.76 -10.88
N ASP A 87 -17.16 13.43 -11.93
CA ASP A 87 -17.29 12.92 -13.29
C ASP A 87 -16.31 11.77 -13.49
N ILE A 88 -16.81 10.55 -13.37
CA ILE A 88 -16.04 9.32 -13.53
C ILE A 88 -15.44 9.19 -14.94
N GLU A 89 -16.12 9.68 -15.98
CA GLU A 89 -15.61 9.59 -17.35
C GLU A 89 -14.39 10.49 -17.50
N GLU A 90 -14.42 11.67 -16.88
CA GLU A 90 -13.27 12.58 -16.83
C GLU A 90 -12.09 11.97 -16.05
N VAL A 91 -12.34 11.34 -14.90
CA VAL A 91 -11.28 10.66 -14.13
C VAL A 91 -10.65 9.53 -14.95
N ILE A 92 -11.47 8.68 -15.58
CA ILE A 92 -10.99 7.60 -16.46
C ILE A 92 -10.18 8.18 -17.63
N ARG A 93 -10.66 9.27 -18.24
CA ARG A 93 -9.96 9.96 -19.32
C ARG A 93 -8.59 10.45 -18.86
N GLN A 94 -8.52 11.12 -17.70
CA GLN A 94 -7.26 11.62 -17.12
C GLN A 94 -6.27 10.49 -16.85
N ILE A 95 -6.73 9.35 -16.30
CA ILE A 95 -5.91 8.16 -16.11
C ILE A 95 -5.34 7.69 -17.45
N ASN A 96 -6.16 7.57 -18.49
CA ASN A 96 -5.75 7.04 -19.78
C ASN A 96 -4.77 7.94 -20.54
N ILE A 97 -4.92 9.28 -20.45
CA ILE A 97 -4.02 10.22 -21.16
C ILE A 97 -2.73 10.54 -20.40
N SER A 98 -2.64 10.18 -19.12
CA SER A 98 -1.44 10.44 -18.32
C SER A 98 -0.23 9.70 -18.92
N ASN A 99 0.96 10.29 -18.77
CA ASN A 99 2.20 9.66 -19.21
C ASN A 99 2.89 8.86 -18.09
N SER A 100 2.46 9.02 -16.84
CA SER A 100 2.96 8.22 -15.72
C SER A 100 2.31 6.83 -15.71
N LYS A 101 3.09 5.81 -15.30
CA LYS A 101 2.61 4.46 -15.01
C LYS A 101 1.92 4.39 -13.64
N VAL A 102 2.08 5.42 -12.80
CA VAL A 102 1.48 5.50 -11.46
C VAL A 102 0.58 6.72 -11.35
N ILE A 103 -0.67 6.49 -10.95
CA ILE A 103 -1.67 7.55 -10.73
C ILE A 103 -2.05 7.59 -9.27
N LEU A 104 -1.95 8.78 -8.67
CA LEU A 104 -2.46 9.06 -7.33
C LEU A 104 -3.82 9.76 -7.43
N ILE A 105 -4.86 9.19 -6.83
CA ILE A 105 -6.19 9.79 -6.70
C ILE A 105 -6.34 10.27 -5.26
N GLU A 106 -6.31 11.58 -5.05
CA GLU A 106 -6.39 12.19 -3.71
C GLU A 106 -7.84 12.51 -3.31
N ASN A 107 -8.04 12.70 -1.99
CA ASN A 107 -9.31 13.06 -1.38
C ASN A 107 -10.42 12.03 -1.63
N VAL A 108 -10.09 10.75 -1.48
CA VAL A 108 -11.02 9.65 -1.81
C VAL A 108 -12.27 9.58 -0.93
N VAL A 109 -12.31 10.30 0.19
CA VAL A 109 -13.53 10.51 1.00
C VAL A 109 -14.62 11.24 0.21
N SER A 110 -14.26 11.95 -0.86
CA SER A 110 -15.20 12.60 -1.76
C SER A 110 -15.80 11.64 -2.79
N LEU A 111 -15.22 10.44 -2.95
CA LEU A 111 -15.77 9.43 -3.85
C LEU A 111 -16.96 8.74 -3.19
N ASN A 112 -17.95 8.37 -4.01
CA ASN A 112 -19.04 7.49 -3.58
C ASN A 112 -18.80 6.06 -4.09
N GLU A 113 -19.50 5.08 -3.50
CA GLU A 113 -19.38 3.67 -3.85
C GLU A 113 -19.57 3.37 -5.34
N ALA A 114 -20.49 4.08 -6.02
CA ALA A 114 -20.75 3.84 -7.43
C ALA A 114 -19.56 4.25 -8.31
N VAL A 115 -18.93 5.39 -8.01
CA VAL A 115 -17.73 5.87 -8.71
C VAL A 115 -16.56 4.91 -8.46
N THR A 116 -16.32 4.53 -7.21
CA THR A 116 -15.22 3.63 -6.85
C THR A 116 -15.36 2.26 -7.52
N LEU A 117 -16.56 1.66 -7.50
CA LEU A 117 -16.80 0.37 -8.16
C LEU A 117 -16.60 0.45 -9.69
N GLN A 118 -16.90 1.59 -10.31
CA GLN A 118 -16.60 1.79 -11.73
C GLN A 118 -15.09 1.84 -11.99
N LEU A 119 -14.32 2.53 -11.15
CA LEU A 119 -12.84 2.53 -11.24
C LEU A 119 -12.24 1.13 -11.04
N PHE A 120 -12.82 0.30 -10.16
CA PHE A 120 -12.37 -1.07 -9.98
C PHE A 120 -12.64 -1.98 -11.19
N LYS A 121 -13.72 -1.73 -11.94
CA LYS A 121 -14.05 -2.49 -13.16
C LYS A 121 -13.16 -2.16 -14.35
N GLN A 122 -12.48 -1.02 -14.33
CA GLN A 122 -11.55 -0.66 -15.39
C GLN A 122 -10.25 -1.47 -15.28
N ASN A 123 -9.77 -1.94 -16.42
CA ASN A 123 -8.48 -2.61 -16.53
C ASN A 123 -7.43 -1.61 -17.03
N PHE A 124 -6.90 -0.81 -16.11
CA PHE A 124 -5.83 0.13 -16.42
C PHE A 124 -4.49 -0.58 -16.53
N ASP A 125 -3.68 -0.21 -17.51
CA ASP A 125 -2.27 -0.61 -17.61
C ASP A 125 -1.37 0.27 -16.71
N LYS A 126 -1.91 0.64 -15.54
CA LYS A 126 -1.32 1.61 -14.62
C LYS A 126 -1.57 1.20 -13.18
N LEU A 127 -0.62 1.53 -12.32
CA LEU A 127 -0.80 1.40 -10.88
C LEU A 127 -1.67 2.56 -10.37
N ILE A 128 -2.87 2.23 -9.90
CA ILE A 128 -3.79 3.20 -9.30
C ILE A 128 -3.63 3.15 -7.78
N ILE A 129 -3.26 4.30 -7.22
CA ILE A 129 -3.12 4.52 -5.78
C ILE A 129 -4.19 5.52 -5.36
N PHE A 130 -4.99 5.13 -4.38
CA PHE A 130 -5.95 6.00 -3.73
C PHE A 130 -5.30 6.62 -2.49
N ALA A 131 -5.63 7.87 -2.17
CA ALA A 131 -5.07 8.53 -1.00
C ALA A 131 -6.06 9.42 -0.26
N ASN A 132 -5.91 9.43 1.06
CA ASN A 132 -6.57 10.36 1.96
C ASN A 132 -5.58 10.79 3.06
N GLU A 133 -5.21 12.07 3.09
CA GLU A 133 -4.20 12.57 4.01
C GLU A 133 -4.66 12.65 5.47
N ILE A 134 -5.97 12.84 5.69
CA ILE A 134 -6.56 13.06 7.02
C ILE A 134 -7.06 11.72 7.56
N SER A 135 -6.28 11.04 8.39
CA SER A 135 -6.65 9.73 8.91
C SER A 135 -7.93 9.72 9.74
N GLU A 136 -8.28 10.85 10.37
CA GLU A 136 -9.51 11.03 11.12
C GLU A 136 -10.77 10.91 10.25
N THR A 137 -10.65 11.03 8.92
CA THR A 137 -11.76 10.87 7.98
C THR A 137 -11.89 9.46 7.40
N VAL A 138 -11.16 8.47 7.94
CA VAL A 138 -11.23 7.06 7.52
C VAL A 138 -12.66 6.51 7.48
N ASN A 139 -13.52 6.93 8.43
CA ASN A 139 -14.92 6.49 8.49
C ASN A 139 -15.79 6.97 7.32
N PHE A 140 -15.30 7.94 6.55
CA PHE A 140 -15.96 8.46 5.35
C PHE A 140 -15.40 7.86 4.06
N ILE A 141 -14.36 7.02 4.15
CA ILE A 141 -13.83 6.32 2.98
C ILE A 141 -14.85 5.27 2.53
N PRO A 142 -15.15 5.17 1.21
CA PRO A 142 -16.00 4.11 0.67
C PRO A 142 -15.54 2.71 1.10
N ASN A 143 -16.48 1.88 1.53
CA ASN A 143 -16.21 0.50 1.92
C ASN A 143 -15.64 -0.32 0.75
N SER A 144 -15.98 0.01 -0.49
CA SER A 144 -15.32 -0.62 -1.66
C SER A 144 -13.81 -0.41 -1.65
N LEU A 145 -13.29 0.76 -1.27
CA LEU A 145 -11.85 0.97 -1.15
C LEU A 145 -11.26 0.12 -0.03
N LEU A 146 -11.87 0.14 1.15
CA LEU A 146 -11.37 -0.63 2.31
C LEU A 146 -11.40 -2.15 2.07
N ASN A 147 -12.36 -2.65 1.31
CA ASN A 147 -12.49 -4.09 1.03
C ASN A 147 -11.64 -4.57 -0.15
N HIS A 148 -11.34 -3.71 -1.11
CA HIS A 148 -10.68 -4.09 -2.35
C HIS A 148 -9.27 -3.51 -2.53
N CYS A 149 -8.81 -2.59 -1.67
CA CYS A 149 -7.43 -2.12 -1.72
C CYS A 149 -6.54 -2.79 -0.67
N ASN A 150 -5.24 -2.75 -0.91
CA ASN A 150 -4.23 -2.93 0.13
C ASN A 150 -3.99 -1.58 0.81
N LEU A 151 -4.26 -1.51 2.11
CA LEU A 151 -4.16 -0.29 2.87
C LEU A 151 -2.73 -0.14 3.38
N LEU A 152 -2.14 1.02 3.21
CA LEU A 152 -0.89 1.42 3.83
C LEU A 152 -1.14 2.68 4.65
N CYS A 153 -1.15 2.53 5.97
CA CYS A 153 -1.28 3.65 6.88
C CYS A 153 0.09 4.26 7.15
N LEU A 154 0.24 5.55 6.85
CA LEU A 154 1.50 6.29 6.88
C LEU A 154 1.76 6.97 8.23
N ASP A 155 0.72 7.30 8.99
CA ASP A 155 0.85 8.12 10.20
C ASP A 155 1.73 7.50 11.30
N ASN A 156 1.84 6.16 11.32
CA ASN A 156 2.62 5.43 12.33
C ASN A 156 3.99 4.95 11.83
N ILE A 157 4.31 5.19 10.56
CA ILE A 157 5.53 4.67 9.92
C ILE A 157 6.33 5.77 9.20
N CYS A 158 5.78 6.96 9.06
CA CYS A 158 6.45 8.13 8.51
C CYS A 158 6.90 9.09 9.61
N GLU A 159 8.09 9.67 9.44
CA GLU A 159 8.64 10.70 10.33
C GLU A 159 8.79 12.03 9.59
N LYS A 160 9.73 12.10 8.64
CA LYS A 160 10.06 13.34 7.90
C LYS A 160 10.66 13.02 6.54
N VAL A 161 10.18 13.73 5.52
CA VAL A 161 10.76 13.73 4.17
C VAL A 161 12.20 14.24 4.18
N LYS A 162 13.10 13.56 3.48
CA LYS A 162 14.49 13.99 3.29
C LYS A 162 14.60 14.97 2.13
N GLU A 163 15.54 15.91 2.22
CA GLU A 163 15.85 16.85 1.13
C GLU A 163 16.82 16.21 0.11
N GLU A 164 16.44 15.03 -0.38
CA GLU A 164 17.20 14.23 -1.35
C GLU A 164 16.32 13.96 -2.59
N GLU A 165 16.96 13.75 -3.74
CA GLU A 165 16.25 13.40 -4.97
C GLU A 165 15.98 11.89 -5.01
N PHE A 166 14.79 11.51 -5.49
CA PHE A 166 14.47 10.10 -5.68
C PHE A 166 15.38 9.47 -6.75
N ILE A 167 15.78 8.23 -6.49
CA ILE A 167 16.48 7.38 -7.46
C ILE A 167 15.48 7.03 -8.56
N CYS A 168 15.82 7.39 -9.80
CA CYS A 168 14.95 7.25 -10.95
C CYS A 168 15.30 5.99 -11.74
N THR A 169 14.33 5.09 -11.89
CA THR A 169 14.54 3.82 -12.60
C THR A 169 13.40 3.47 -13.54
N ASP A 170 13.64 2.56 -14.48
CA ASP A 170 12.59 1.91 -15.27
C ASP A 170 12.50 0.43 -14.93
N SER A 171 11.34 0.02 -14.43
CA SER A 171 11.05 -1.38 -14.09
C SER A 171 10.29 -2.13 -15.18
N SER A 172 10.30 -1.63 -16.42
CA SER A 172 9.61 -2.25 -17.56
C SER A 172 10.02 -3.71 -17.81
N ASP A 173 11.26 -4.07 -17.51
CA ASP A 173 11.80 -5.43 -17.66
C ASP A 173 11.59 -6.32 -16.42
N VAL A 174 11.16 -5.76 -15.28
CA VAL A 174 10.89 -6.52 -14.05
C VAL A 174 9.60 -7.32 -14.19
N LYS A 175 9.69 -8.63 -13.96
CA LYS A 175 8.53 -9.53 -14.01
C LYS A 175 7.85 -9.64 -12.64
N PHE A 176 6.77 -8.89 -12.46
CA PHE A 176 5.90 -9.01 -11.28
C PHE A 176 4.91 -10.17 -11.44
N ASP A 177 5.43 -11.40 -11.39
CA ASP A 177 4.59 -12.60 -11.45
C ASP A 177 3.81 -12.79 -10.14
N ASN A 178 2.50 -13.00 -10.24
CA ASN A 178 1.66 -13.37 -9.10
C ASN A 178 1.83 -14.85 -8.75
N GLN A 179 3.02 -15.21 -8.28
CA GLN A 179 3.32 -16.53 -7.76
C GLN A 179 3.48 -16.47 -6.25
N TYR A 180 2.88 -17.44 -5.57
CA TYR A 180 2.99 -17.61 -4.13
C TYR A 180 2.80 -19.07 -3.74
N ASN A 181 3.35 -19.44 -2.60
CA ASN A 181 3.23 -20.79 -2.08
C ASN A 181 1.81 -21.03 -1.52
N LYS A 182 1.10 -22.02 -2.07
CA LYS A 182 -0.26 -22.39 -1.64
C LYS A 182 -0.34 -22.85 -0.19
N PHE A 183 0.74 -23.42 0.36
CA PHE A 183 0.82 -23.79 1.77
C PHE A 183 0.83 -22.54 2.65
N THR A 184 1.68 -21.56 2.31
CA THR A 184 1.76 -20.27 3.01
C THR A 184 0.44 -19.51 2.93
N TYR A 185 -0.21 -19.49 1.76
CA TYR A 185 -1.55 -18.92 1.62
C TYR A 185 -2.57 -19.56 2.58
N ARG A 186 -2.57 -20.89 2.71
CA ARG A 186 -3.49 -21.59 3.63
C ARG A 186 -3.18 -21.28 5.07
N ALA A 187 -1.90 -21.28 5.46
CA ALA A 187 -1.48 -20.91 6.80
C ALA A 187 -1.90 -19.47 7.15
N ALA A 188 -1.65 -18.50 6.26
CA ALA A 188 -2.07 -17.12 6.42
C ALA A 188 -3.60 -16.99 6.53
N LYS A 189 -4.34 -17.78 5.75
CA LYS A 189 -5.80 -17.82 5.82
C LYS A 189 -6.28 -18.35 7.15
N ASP A 190 -5.75 -19.47 7.61
CA ASP A 190 -6.12 -20.06 8.90
C ASP A 190 -5.82 -19.10 10.05
N GLU A 191 -4.70 -18.37 9.99
CA GLU A 191 -4.35 -17.34 10.97
C GLU A 191 -5.34 -16.16 10.95
N LEU A 192 -5.69 -15.63 9.78
CA LEU A 192 -6.70 -14.57 9.64
C LEU A 192 -8.11 -15.02 10.05
N GLU A 193 -8.47 -16.29 9.85
CA GLU A 193 -9.75 -16.86 10.31
C GLU A 193 -9.81 -16.91 11.84
N LYS A 194 -8.71 -17.18 12.54
CA LYS A 194 -8.65 -17.06 14.01
C LYS A 194 -8.92 -15.62 14.47
N LEU A 195 -8.56 -14.64 13.65
CA LEU A 195 -8.77 -13.22 13.94
C LEU A 195 -10.18 -12.73 13.58
N LYS A 196 -10.99 -13.46 12.80
CA LYS A 196 -12.35 -13.01 12.41
C LYS A 196 -13.30 -12.73 13.56
N GLY A 197 -13.13 -13.41 14.70
CA GLY A 197 -13.92 -13.13 15.90
C GLY A 197 -13.61 -11.77 16.53
N LYS A 198 -12.48 -11.18 16.16
CA LYS A 198 -11.90 -9.95 16.72
C LYS A 198 -11.87 -8.80 15.70
N CYS A 199 -11.75 -9.12 14.41
CA CYS A 199 -11.62 -8.14 13.33
C CYS A 199 -12.87 -8.10 12.43
N ILE A 200 -13.17 -6.93 11.89
CA ILE A 200 -14.30 -6.67 10.98
C ILE A 200 -13.93 -7.06 9.53
N TYR A 201 -13.26 -8.19 9.30
CA TYR A 201 -12.83 -8.60 7.96
C TYR A 201 -13.83 -9.56 7.32
N SER A 202 -14.31 -9.17 6.13
CA SER A 202 -15.14 -10.05 5.28
C SER A 202 -14.33 -11.24 4.76
N ASN A 203 -15.01 -12.33 4.35
CA ASN A 203 -14.36 -13.50 3.75
C ASN A 203 -13.49 -13.15 2.52
N SER A 204 -13.96 -12.19 1.71
CA SER A 204 -13.22 -11.69 0.55
C SER A 204 -11.96 -10.95 0.99
N HIS A 205 -12.05 -10.11 2.02
CA HIS A 205 -10.91 -9.41 2.57
C HIS A 205 -9.86 -10.42 3.09
N SER A 206 -10.27 -11.43 3.88
CA SER A 206 -9.35 -12.47 4.35
C SER A 206 -8.63 -13.18 3.19
N ALA A 207 -9.33 -13.55 2.12
CA ALA A 207 -8.71 -14.19 0.97
C ALA A 207 -7.66 -13.30 0.28
N THR A 208 -7.99 -12.02 0.05
CA THR A 208 -7.07 -11.03 -0.52
C THR A 208 -5.84 -10.85 0.36
N LYS A 209 -5.99 -10.77 1.69
CA LYS A 209 -4.86 -10.60 2.60
C LYS A 209 -4.01 -11.87 2.74
N SER A 210 -4.62 -13.05 2.73
CA SER A 210 -3.86 -14.31 2.71
C SER A 210 -2.99 -14.44 1.46
N GLU A 211 -3.47 -13.99 0.31
CA GLU A 211 -2.68 -13.94 -0.92
C GLU A 211 -1.52 -12.94 -0.79
N LEU A 212 -1.79 -11.72 -0.33
CA LEU A 212 -0.75 -10.71 -0.11
C LEU A 212 0.35 -11.21 0.84
N ILE A 213 -0.04 -11.79 1.97
CA ILE A 213 0.89 -12.36 2.96
C ILE A 213 1.76 -13.44 2.31
N ALA A 214 1.16 -14.35 1.55
CA ALA A 214 1.89 -15.43 0.90
C ALA A 214 2.83 -14.94 -0.22
N ILE A 215 2.48 -13.84 -0.89
CA ILE A 215 3.36 -13.18 -1.87
C ILE A 215 4.54 -12.52 -1.17
N ILE A 216 4.33 -11.88 -0.01
CA ILE A 216 5.42 -11.25 0.74
C ILE A 216 6.37 -12.30 1.32
N ASP A 217 5.83 -13.42 1.83
CA ASP A 217 6.65 -14.54 2.32
C ASP A 217 7.51 -15.20 1.22
N ASP A 218 7.11 -15.07 -0.05
CA ASP A 218 7.90 -15.47 -1.21
C ASP A 218 9.05 -14.49 -1.52
N LEU A 219 8.93 -13.23 -1.09
CA LEU A 219 10.01 -12.23 -1.15
C LEU A 219 10.98 -12.38 0.02
N GLU A 220 10.46 -12.61 1.23
CA GLU A 220 11.26 -12.85 2.43
C GLU A 220 10.51 -13.76 3.41
N GLU A 221 11.14 -14.88 3.76
CA GLU A 221 10.49 -15.96 4.50
C GLU A 221 10.00 -15.50 5.89
N ASN A 222 8.71 -15.72 6.17
CA ASN A 222 8.04 -15.45 7.44
C ASN A 222 7.84 -13.96 7.78
N GLU A 223 7.94 -13.06 6.81
CA GLU A 223 7.74 -11.62 6.99
C GLU A 223 6.35 -11.12 6.57
N GLY A 224 5.57 -11.94 5.85
CA GLY A 224 4.31 -11.52 5.24
C GLY A 224 3.25 -11.11 6.26
N PHE A 225 3.10 -11.89 7.33
CA PHE A 225 2.10 -11.59 8.36
C PHE A 225 2.45 -10.33 9.15
N TYR A 226 3.73 -10.16 9.51
CA TYR A 226 4.22 -8.97 10.17
C TYR A 226 4.08 -7.73 9.27
N SER A 227 4.43 -7.84 7.99
CA SER A 227 4.29 -6.77 7.01
C SER A 227 2.84 -6.30 6.90
N TRP A 228 1.89 -7.24 6.83
CA TRP A 228 0.47 -6.91 6.82
C TRP A 228 0.02 -6.23 8.12
N LEU A 229 0.42 -6.73 9.29
CA LEU A 229 0.07 -6.10 10.57
C LEU A 229 0.60 -4.67 10.70
N LEU A 230 1.87 -4.45 10.32
CA LEU A 230 2.52 -3.15 10.40
C LEU A 230 1.85 -2.13 9.47
N CYS A 231 1.58 -2.52 8.22
CA CYS A 231 1.08 -1.60 7.20
C CYS A 231 -0.43 -1.37 7.26
N GLU A 232 -1.20 -2.41 7.60
CA GLU A 232 -2.65 -2.44 7.47
C GLU A 232 -3.36 -2.90 8.74
N GLY A 233 -3.04 -4.10 9.23
CA GLY A 233 -3.84 -4.80 10.24
C GLY A 233 -3.99 -4.02 11.54
N ILE A 234 -2.87 -3.63 12.16
CA ILE A 234 -2.87 -2.84 13.40
C ILE A 234 -3.35 -1.41 13.14
N PRO A 235 -2.81 -0.65 12.15
CA PRO A 235 -3.30 0.70 11.88
C PRO A 235 -4.81 0.79 11.65
N ASN A 236 -5.41 -0.14 10.91
CA ASN A 236 -6.86 -0.15 10.66
C ASN A 236 -7.68 -0.32 11.95
N LEU A 237 -7.19 -1.11 12.91
CA LEU A 237 -7.82 -1.25 14.22
C LEU A 237 -7.70 0.05 15.04
N LEU A 238 -6.53 0.69 15.01
CA LEU A 238 -6.32 1.98 15.71
C LEU A 238 -7.23 3.07 15.13
N LEU A 239 -7.31 3.16 13.80
CA LEU A 239 -8.18 4.09 13.07
C LEU A 239 -9.67 3.91 13.37
N THR A 240 -10.07 2.70 13.79
CA THR A 240 -11.45 2.37 14.16
C THR A 240 -11.68 2.32 15.68
N ASN A 241 -10.74 2.85 16.48
CA ASN A 241 -10.76 2.89 17.95
C ASN A 241 -10.82 1.51 18.63
N ASN A 242 -10.22 0.49 18.01
CA ASN A 242 -10.16 -0.89 18.51
C ASN A 242 -8.78 -1.23 19.12
N ASN A 243 -8.25 -0.35 19.98
CA ASN A 243 -6.91 -0.49 20.57
C ASN A 243 -6.74 -1.78 21.38
N GLU A 244 -7.72 -2.14 22.22
CA GLU A 244 -7.69 -3.37 23.02
C GLU A 244 -7.57 -4.63 22.14
N ILE A 245 -8.24 -4.61 20.97
CA ILE A 245 -8.18 -5.71 20.01
C ILE A 245 -6.81 -5.77 19.35
N ALA A 246 -6.23 -4.61 19.01
CA ALA A 246 -4.88 -4.54 18.46
C ALA A 246 -3.85 -5.13 19.43
N GLU A 247 -3.92 -4.80 20.72
CA GLU A 247 -3.06 -5.40 21.75
C GLU A 247 -3.25 -6.91 21.85
N GLU A 248 -4.52 -7.37 21.91
CA GLU A 248 -4.84 -8.79 22.01
C GLU A 248 -4.29 -9.58 20.82
N ILE A 249 -4.35 -9.01 19.61
CA ILE A 249 -3.78 -9.62 18.40
C ILE A 249 -2.27 -9.74 18.51
N ILE A 250 -1.58 -8.67 18.89
CA ILE A 250 -0.11 -8.69 19.05
C ILE A 250 0.31 -9.74 20.08
N ASP A 251 -0.42 -9.84 21.20
CA ASP A 251 -0.10 -10.81 22.26
C ASP A 251 -0.49 -12.26 21.89
N THR A 252 -1.49 -12.44 21.02
CA THR A 252 -1.92 -13.78 20.56
C THR A 252 -0.93 -14.37 19.55
N LEU A 253 -0.32 -13.52 18.73
CA LEU A 253 0.54 -13.97 17.65
C LEU A 253 1.95 -14.26 18.16
N GLN A 254 2.50 -15.40 17.74
CA GLN A 254 3.87 -15.83 18.08
C GLN A 254 4.90 -15.12 17.19
N LEU A 255 4.87 -13.78 17.16
CA LEU A 255 5.83 -12.97 16.43
C LEU A 255 7.19 -12.94 17.16
N SER A 256 8.25 -12.59 16.42
CA SER A 256 9.55 -12.34 17.02
C SER A 256 9.47 -11.18 18.02
N GLU A 257 10.32 -11.19 19.05
CA GLU A 257 10.37 -10.12 20.05
C GLU A 257 10.56 -8.73 19.41
N LYS A 258 11.40 -8.65 18.37
CA LYS A 258 11.61 -7.45 17.57
C LYS A 258 10.30 -6.94 16.95
N HIS A 259 9.53 -7.83 16.31
CA HIS A 259 8.27 -7.48 15.65
C HIS A 259 7.20 -7.07 16.66
N THR A 260 7.08 -7.82 17.76
CA THR A 260 6.16 -7.50 18.86
C THR A 260 6.44 -6.12 19.44
N ASN A 261 7.71 -5.80 19.71
CA ASN A 261 8.08 -4.50 20.27
C ASN A 261 7.78 -3.35 19.30
N ASN A 262 8.01 -3.54 17.99
CA ASN A 262 7.70 -2.50 17.00
C ASN A 262 6.19 -2.25 16.90
N LEU A 263 5.37 -3.31 16.84
CA LEU A 263 3.91 -3.18 16.78
C LEU A 263 3.32 -2.57 18.05
N LYS A 264 3.84 -2.93 19.24
CA LYS A 264 3.39 -2.32 20.50
C LYS A 264 3.69 -0.83 20.54
N GLY A 265 4.82 -0.39 19.98
CA GLY A 265 5.15 1.03 19.88
C GLY A 265 4.18 1.85 19.04
N MET A 266 3.24 1.24 18.31
CA MET A 266 2.19 1.94 17.55
C MET A 266 0.92 2.20 18.37
N ILE A 267 0.73 1.48 19.48
CA ILE A 267 -0.48 1.57 20.31
C ILE A 267 -0.32 2.65 21.41
N TRP A 268 0.92 2.90 21.84
CA TRP A 268 1.30 3.76 22.97
C TRP A 268 2.02 5.02 22.51
#